data_AF-A0A7S4BFJ5-F1
#
_entry.id   AF-A0A7S4BFJ5-F1
#
_cell.length_a   1.000
_cell.length_b   1.000
_cell.length_c   1.000
_cell.angle_alpha   90.00
_cell.angle_beta   90.00
_cell.angle_gamma   90.00
#
_symmetry.space_group_name_H-M   'P 1'
#
loop_
_entity.id
_entity.type
_entity.pdbx_description
1 polymer ?
#
loop_
_entity_poly.entity_id
_entity_poly.type
_entity_poly.pdbx_seq_one_letter_code
_entity_poly.pdbx_strand_id
1 'polypeptide(L)'
;ATLWRLALMMSHRSFGVHDIFHAFNGRRNGLLNCAELAAGLIWLGLPVSEPDLHALVRGLDADDDGLLSLEEWANGFPDLPESEPATQEALAQLTLQPKPVRELYEGATAVRPRSKPVPPEALKKFKFKLQPQKSYGLVWSSKGEASRDELSVWAPEVEGSGVLQKKAKAKFCLGHYVVGGLDNPSKASRVTPMVLEVTDTSISMALSSSEYLSAVAEQLLPPPLRFRLVWHDDSTKTPIYVWRAVPPGPNFVALGMVATASDEAPPPEVMSCVPKRWCTRETDRPKCAWKDAGGAGRPASFWTAGSQLQLMLAVQGHDPPQEEQCWKLSEERWFLEPQKLMDLLEQVPESPSLRESSSSLRASSAADQSSILNSGGGPPPLPPLQPGNNARTSSSQSLSSSLANSSRASLSGCGGCGGCGG
;
A
#
# COMPACT_ATOMS: atom_id res chain seq x y z
N ALA A 1 17.86 -8.90 -17.46
CA ALA A 1 19.09 -8.22 -17.96
C ALA A 1 19.28 -6.83 -17.34
N THR A 2 18.25 -5.98 -17.33
CA THR A 2 18.30 -4.62 -16.77
C THR A 2 18.61 -4.58 -15.27
N LEU A 3 17.97 -5.45 -14.47
CA LEU A 3 18.18 -5.54 -13.02
C LEU A 3 19.65 -5.82 -12.65
N TRP A 4 20.29 -6.77 -13.35
CA TRP A 4 21.71 -7.09 -13.16
C TRP A 4 22.62 -5.90 -13.47
N ARG A 5 22.37 -5.18 -14.57
CA ARG A 5 23.17 -3.99 -14.94
C ARG A 5 23.03 -2.89 -13.90
N LEU A 6 21.82 -2.69 -13.38
CA LEU A 6 21.54 -1.75 -12.32
C LEU A 6 22.30 -2.12 -11.04
N ALA A 7 22.20 -3.37 -10.59
CA ALA A 7 22.94 -3.87 -9.42
C ALA A 7 24.46 -3.69 -9.58
N LEU A 8 25.01 -4.03 -10.75
CA LEU A 8 26.42 -3.86 -11.06
C LEU A 8 26.86 -2.39 -10.97
N MET A 9 26.08 -1.47 -11.55
CA MET A 9 26.41 -0.04 -11.53
C MET A 9 26.37 0.55 -10.13
N MET A 10 25.43 0.13 -9.29
CA MET A 10 25.33 0.59 -7.91
C MET A 10 26.47 0.02 -7.05
N SER A 11 26.82 -1.26 -7.22
CA SER A 11 27.94 -1.90 -6.52
C SER A 11 29.29 -1.26 -6.88
N HIS A 12 29.54 -0.98 -8.16
CA HIS A 12 30.77 -0.33 -8.61
C HIS A 12 30.98 1.09 -8.05
N ARG A 13 29.90 1.75 -7.63
CA ARG A 13 29.92 3.10 -7.06
C ARG A 13 29.76 3.12 -5.53
N SER A 14 29.75 1.94 -4.90
CA SER A 14 29.52 1.78 -3.46
C SER A 14 28.25 2.50 -2.98
N PHE A 15 27.15 2.33 -3.71
CA PHE A 15 25.86 2.89 -3.31
C PHE A 15 25.12 1.93 -2.40
N GLY A 16 24.81 2.42 -1.20
CA GLY A 16 23.92 1.80 -0.23
C GLY A 16 22.50 1.72 -0.74
N VAL A 17 21.86 0.58 -0.46
CA VAL A 17 20.49 0.27 -0.89
C VAL A 17 19.47 1.31 -0.42
N HIS A 18 19.64 1.82 0.80
CA HIS A 18 18.78 2.85 1.38
C HIS A 18 19.07 4.24 0.80
N ASP A 19 20.35 4.62 0.71
CA ASP A 19 20.74 5.97 0.28
C ASP A 19 20.36 6.21 -1.18
N ILE A 20 20.54 5.21 -2.05
CA ILE A 20 20.19 5.33 -3.46
C ILE A 20 18.67 5.38 -3.67
N PHE A 21 17.90 4.60 -2.89
CA PHE A 21 16.44 4.65 -2.90
C PHE A 21 15.95 6.06 -2.56
N HIS A 22 16.46 6.62 -1.47
CA HIS A 22 16.11 7.97 -1.04
C HIS A 22 16.53 9.04 -2.04
N ALA A 23 17.70 8.88 -2.68
CA ALA A 23 18.18 9.79 -3.72
C ALA A 23 17.30 9.77 -4.97
N PHE A 24 16.72 8.62 -5.32
CA PHE A 24 15.80 8.49 -6.46
C PHE A 24 14.38 8.94 -6.11
N ASN A 25 13.94 8.77 -4.86
CA ASN A 25 12.59 9.12 -4.42
C ASN A 25 12.44 10.63 -4.19
N GLY A 26 12.45 11.39 -5.30
CA GLY A 26 12.40 12.85 -5.28
C GLY A 26 11.17 13.43 -4.57
N ARG A 27 10.02 12.74 -4.62
CA ARG A 27 8.80 13.14 -3.88
C ARG A 27 8.90 12.92 -2.37
N ARG A 28 9.86 12.13 -1.88
CA ARG A 28 10.05 11.78 -0.46
C ARG A 28 8.78 11.19 0.18
N ASN A 29 8.00 10.45 -0.60
CA ASN A 29 6.80 9.75 -0.16
C ASN A 29 7.07 8.28 0.22
N GLY A 30 8.31 7.81 0.07
CA GLY A 30 8.72 6.44 0.41
C GLY A 30 8.34 5.39 -0.64
N LEU A 31 7.87 5.81 -1.82
CA LEU A 31 7.44 4.94 -2.91
C LEU A 31 7.99 5.45 -4.25
N LEU A 32 8.90 4.69 -4.87
CA LEU A 32 9.46 5.04 -6.18
C LEU A 32 8.47 4.72 -7.30
N ASN A 33 8.05 5.74 -8.04
CA ASN A 33 7.27 5.55 -9.27
C ASN A 33 8.17 5.36 -10.51
N CYS A 34 7.57 5.06 -11.66
CA CYS A 34 8.31 4.86 -12.91
C CYS A 34 9.05 6.13 -13.34
N ALA A 35 8.45 7.32 -13.16
CA ALA A 35 9.06 8.59 -13.51
C ALA A 35 10.33 8.91 -12.71
N GLU A 36 10.32 8.63 -11.41
CA GLU A 36 11.45 8.79 -10.50
C GLU A 36 12.54 7.75 -10.78
N LEU A 37 12.16 6.49 -10.92
CA LEU A 37 13.11 5.43 -11.25
C LEU A 37 13.78 5.70 -12.61
N ALA A 38 13.02 6.12 -13.63
CA ALA A 38 13.58 6.47 -14.93
C ALA A 38 14.60 7.62 -14.86
N ALA A 39 14.36 8.62 -14.01
CA ALA A 39 15.31 9.70 -13.78
C ALA A 39 16.59 9.19 -13.10
N GLY A 40 16.46 8.33 -12.09
CA GLY A 40 17.58 7.67 -11.41
C GLY A 40 18.43 6.81 -12.35
N LEU A 41 17.80 6.00 -13.19
CA LEU A 41 18.47 5.15 -14.18
C LEU A 41 19.27 5.97 -15.20
N ILE A 42 18.71 7.08 -15.69
CA ILE A 42 19.43 7.99 -16.59
C ILE A 42 20.63 8.62 -15.88
N TRP A 43 20.47 9.05 -14.63
CA TRP A 43 21.56 9.61 -13.84
C TRP A 43 22.70 8.59 -13.60
N LEU A 44 22.37 7.31 -13.44
CA LEU A 44 23.35 6.21 -13.38
C LEU A 44 24.04 5.93 -14.72
N GLY A 45 23.60 6.53 -15.82
CA GLY A 45 24.11 6.24 -17.17
C GLY A 45 23.49 4.98 -17.78
N LEU A 46 22.33 4.53 -17.27
CA LEU A 46 21.56 3.38 -17.76
C LEU A 46 20.20 3.82 -18.32
N PRO A 47 20.14 4.58 -19.42
CA PRO A 47 18.86 4.89 -20.05
C PRO A 47 18.19 3.59 -20.53
N VAL A 48 16.94 3.40 -20.13
CA VAL A 48 16.11 2.24 -20.51
C VAL A 48 14.90 2.69 -21.32
N SER A 49 14.38 1.78 -22.15
CA SER A 49 13.09 1.97 -22.83
C SER A 49 11.94 1.87 -21.81
N GLU A 50 10.77 2.44 -22.13
CA GLU A 50 9.59 2.33 -21.27
C GLU A 50 9.16 0.87 -21.01
N PRO A 51 9.14 -0.04 -22.01
CA PRO A 51 8.87 -1.46 -21.75
C PRO A 51 9.88 -2.13 -20.81
N ASP A 52 11.17 -1.80 -20.94
CA ASP A 52 12.22 -2.34 -20.06
C ASP A 52 12.13 -1.78 -18.64
N LEU A 53 11.73 -0.51 -18.50
CA LEU A 53 11.43 0.12 -17.22
C LEU A 53 10.26 -0.60 -16.55
N HIS A 54 9.16 -0.81 -17.27
CA HIS A 54 8.00 -1.53 -16.74
C HIS A 54 8.34 -2.98 -16.38
N ALA A 55 9.16 -3.66 -17.19
CA ALA A 55 9.64 -5.01 -16.89
C ALA A 55 10.55 -5.04 -15.66
N LEU A 56 11.36 -4.00 -15.44
CA LEU A 56 12.17 -3.85 -14.24
C LEU A 56 11.28 -3.63 -13.01
N VAL A 57 10.31 -2.70 -13.07
CA VAL A 57 9.39 -2.44 -11.96
C VAL A 57 8.61 -3.70 -11.62
N ARG A 58 7.97 -4.38 -12.59
CA ARG A 58 7.28 -5.67 -12.36
C ARG A 58 8.16 -6.77 -11.77
N GLY A 59 9.47 -6.71 -11.97
CA GLY A 59 10.41 -7.69 -11.41
C GLY A 59 10.79 -7.42 -9.96
N LEU A 60 10.55 -6.20 -9.47
CA LEU A 60 10.90 -5.72 -8.13
C LEU A 60 9.65 -5.53 -7.25
N ASP A 61 8.57 -5.08 -7.88
CA ASP A 61 7.24 -4.85 -7.32
C ASP A 61 6.63 -6.20 -6.93
N ALA A 62 6.82 -6.59 -5.67
CA ALA A 62 6.40 -7.88 -5.16
C ALA A 62 4.91 -7.90 -4.84
N ASP A 63 4.35 -6.71 -4.57
CA ASP A 63 2.95 -6.57 -4.22
C ASP A 63 2.05 -6.18 -5.41
N ASP A 64 2.63 -5.88 -6.59
CA ASP A 64 1.98 -5.44 -7.83
C ASP A 64 1.27 -4.07 -7.68
N ASP A 65 1.88 -3.08 -6.99
CA ASP A 65 1.40 -1.68 -7.01
C ASP A 65 1.92 -0.80 -8.14
N GLY A 66 2.98 -1.21 -8.81
CA GLY A 66 3.68 -0.44 -9.83
C GLY A 66 4.39 0.79 -9.27
N LEU A 67 4.51 0.85 -7.95
CA LEU A 67 5.48 1.65 -7.22
C LEU A 67 6.52 0.66 -6.66
N LEU A 68 7.61 1.17 -6.10
CA LEU A 68 8.55 0.34 -5.36
C LEU A 68 8.69 0.90 -3.96
N SER A 69 8.28 0.13 -2.97
CA SER A 69 8.62 0.42 -1.58
C SER A 69 10.11 0.20 -1.31
N LEU A 70 10.61 0.74 -0.21
CA LEU A 70 12.00 0.52 0.20
C LEU A 70 12.28 -0.97 0.45
N GLU A 71 11.30 -1.71 0.96
CA GLU A 71 11.43 -3.15 1.22
C GLU A 71 11.57 -3.94 -0.08
N GLU A 72 10.72 -3.67 -1.08
CA GLU A 72 10.79 -4.28 -2.41
C GLU A 72 12.10 -3.95 -3.13
N TRP A 73 12.51 -2.68 -3.04
CA TRP A 73 13.81 -2.26 -3.53
C TRP A 73 14.95 -3.03 -2.85
N ALA A 74 14.94 -3.12 -1.52
CA ALA A 74 15.98 -3.83 -0.77
C ALA A 74 16.02 -5.33 -1.10
N ASN A 75 14.86 -5.97 -1.23
CA ASN A 75 14.74 -7.36 -1.65
C ASN A 75 15.29 -7.60 -3.07
N GLY A 76 15.20 -6.60 -3.95
CA GLY A 76 15.79 -6.65 -5.28
C GLY A 76 17.32 -6.54 -5.31
N PHE A 77 17.93 -6.01 -4.25
CA PHE A 77 19.36 -5.72 -4.18
C PHE A 77 20.00 -6.08 -2.82
N PRO A 78 19.90 -7.36 -2.38
CA PRO A 78 20.34 -7.77 -1.04
C PRO A 78 21.86 -7.67 -0.84
N ASP A 79 22.63 -7.74 -1.92
CA ASP A 79 24.10 -7.77 -1.89
C ASP A 79 24.77 -6.40 -2.09
N LEU A 80 23.99 -5.29 -2.05
CA LEU A 80 24.60 -3.96 -2.13
C LEU A 80 25.40 -3.64 -0.86
N PRO A 81 26.58 -3.04 -1.00
CA PRO A 81 27.36 -2.59 0.15
C PRO A 81 26.67 -1.43 0.86
N GLU A 82 27.08 -1.12 2.10
CA GLU A 82 26.73 0.17 2.72
C GLU A 82 27.43 1.32 1.98
N SER A 83 26.81 2.51 1.95
CA SER A 83 27.46 3.69 1.37
C SER A 83 28.61 4.16 2.24
N GLU A 84 29.72 4.55 1.61
CA GLU A 84 30.75 5.35 2.28
C GLU A 84 30.17 6.72 2.69
N PRO A 85 30.63 7.33 3.80
CA PRO A 85 30.06 8.59 4.32
C PRO A 85 30.02 9.73 3.30
N ALA A 86 31.07 9.87 2.47
CA ALA A 86 31.12 10.88 1.42
C ALA A 86 30.08 10.63 0.32
N THR A 87 29.81 9.37 0.01
CA THR A 87 28.79 8.95 -0.95
C THR A 87 27.39 9.19 -0.40
N GLN A 88 27.17 8.90 0.88
CA GLN A 88 25.91 9.16 1.56
C GLN A 88 25.56 10.66 1.54
N GLU A 89 26.54 11.52 1.85
CA GLU A 89 26.33 12.98 1.79
C GLU A 89 26.02 13.47 0.37
N ALA A 90 26.73 12.95 -0.63
CA ALA A 90 26.49 13.29 -2.03
C ALA A 90 25.09 12.85 -2.51
N LEU A 91 24.65 11.65 -2.13
CA LEU A 91 23.31 11.13 -2.45
C LEU A 91 22.21 11.90 -1.72
N ALA A 92 22.44 12.32 -0.47
CA ALA A 92 21.47 13.09 0.30
C ALA A 92 21.14 14.47 -0.30
N GLN A 93 22.10 15.06 -1.04
CA GLN A 93 21.95 16.33 -1.73
C GLN A 93 21.43 16.18 -3.17
N LEU A 94 21.35 14.95 -3.69
CA LEU A 94 20.89 14.71 -5.06
C LEU A 94 19.40 15.06 -5.20
N THR A 95 19.09 15.88 -6.19
CA THR A 95 17.71 16.18 -6.59
C THR A 95 17.53 15.87 -8.06
N LEU A 96 16.78 14.83 -8.36
CA LEU A 96 16.46 14.42 -9.73
C LEU A 96 15.08 14.93 -10.14
N GLN A 97 14.98 15.46 -11.35
CA GLN A 97 13.68 15.82 -11.93
C GLN A 97 13.04 14.54 -12.51
N PRO A 98 11.81 14.16 -12.08
CA PRO A 98 11.14 12.98 -12.61
C PRO A 98 10.99 13.06 -14.12
N LYS A 99 11.25 11.96 -14.82
CA LYS A 99 11.10 11.90 -16.27
C LYS A 99 9.62 11.67 -16.62
N PRO A 100 9.04 12.40 -17.59
CA PRO A 100 7.69 12.11 -18.07
C PRO A 100 7.70 10.78 -18.83
N VAL A 101 7.32 9.70 -18.14
CA VAL A 101 7.10 8.35 -18.66
C VAL A 101 5.75 7.86 -18.16
N ARG A 102 5.16 6.88 -18.85
CA ARG A 102 3.93 6.28 -18.34
C ARG A 102 4.22 5.46 -17.09
N GLU A 103 3.41 5.65 -16.07
CA GLU A 103 3.41 4.79 -14.89
C GLU A 103 2.97 3.38 -15.26
N LEU A 104 3.36 2.40 -14.45
CA LEU A 104 2.98 1.00 -14.69
C LEU A 104 1.46 0.80 -14.61
N TYR A 105 0.81 1.57 -13.73
CA TYR A 105 -0.65 1.61 -13.57
C TYR A 105 -1.16 3.06 -13.52
N GLU A 106 -2.35 3.28 -14.05
CA GLU A 106 -3.00 4.60 -14.09
C GLU A 106 -3.39 5.06 -12.66
N GLY A 107 -3.07 6.30 -12.30
CA GLY A 107 -3.34 6.88 -10.98
C GLY A 107 -2.23 6.70 -9.91
N ALA A 108 -1.16 5.94 -10.20
CA ALA A 108 -0.06 5.68 -9.25
C ALA A 108 0.63 6.96 -8.70
N THR A 109 0.50 8.08 -9.40
CA THR A 109 1.13 9.37 -9.06
C THR A 109 0.18 10.45 -8.54
N ALA A 110 -1.11 10.16 -8.33
CA ALA A 110 -2.10 11.16 -7.94
C ALA A 110 -1.76 11.77 -6.56
N VAL A 111 -1.26 13.01 -6.54
CA VAL A 111 -1.04 13.79 -5.31
C VAL A 111 -2.39 14.35 -4.88
N ARG A 112 -2.92 13.90 -3.74
CA ARG A 112 -4.15 14.49 -3.20
C ARG A 112 -3.90 15.91 -2.71
N PRO A 113 -4.80 16.87 -2.98
CA PRO A 113 -4.69 18.21 -2.41
C PRO A 113 -4.60 18.13 -0.88
N ARG A 114 -3.72 18.93 -0.27
CA ARG A 114 -3.64 19.03 1.19
C ARG A 114 -4.98 19.50 1.75
N SER A 115 -5.61 18.66 2.57
CA SER A 115 -6.81 19.01 3.31
C SER A 115 -6.52 20.15 4.29
N LYS A 116 -7.53 20.95 4.63
CA LYS A 116 -7.38 22.04 5.60
C LYS A 116 -6.96 21.48 6.97
N PRO A 117 -5.96 22.07 7.64
CA PRO A 117 -5.64 21.73 9.03
C PRO A 117 -6.87 21.90 9.93
N VAL A 118 -7.05 20.97 10.87
CA VAL A 118 -8.21 20.98 11.79
C VAL A 118 -7.71 21.24 13.21
N PRO A 119 -8.24 22.26 13.93
CA PRO A 119 -7.84 22.52 15.30
C PRO A 119 -8.08 21.32 16.24
N PRO A 120 -7.17 21.02 17.19
CA PRO A 120 -7.34 19.92 18.14
C PRO A 120 -8.67 19.96 18.91
N GLU A 121 -9.15 21.15 19.27
CA GLU A 121 -10.44 21.31 19.97
C GLU A 121 -11.66 21.00 19.11
N ALA A 122 -11.55 21.16 17.78
CA ALA A 122 -12.59 20.73 16.85
C ALA A 122 -12.57 19.21 16.67
N LEU A 123 -11.38 18.62 16.54
CA LEU A 123 -11.19 17.17 16.38
C LEU A 123 -11.85 16.38 17.52
N LYS A 124 -11.70 16.79 18.78
CA LYS A 124 -12.32 16.14 19.95
C LYS A 124 -13.85 16.00 19.86
N LYS A 125 -14.52 16.80 19.03
CA LYS A 125 -15.98 16.79 18.82
C LYS A 125 -16.43 15.82 17.74
N PHE A 126 -15.50 15.17 17.04
CA PHE A 126 -15.83 14.15 16.05
C PHE A 126 -16.00 12.80 16.73
N LYS A 127 -17.15 12.20 16.44
CA LYS A 127 -17.54 10.87 16.91
C LYS A 127 -17.62 9.92 15.74
N PHE A 128 -17.02 8.76 15.90
CA PHE A 128 -17.06 7.64 14.97
C PHE A 128 -17.95 6.56 15.57
N LYS A 129 -18.83 5.98 14.75
CA LYS A 129 -19.78 4.98 15.23
C LYS A 129 -20.18 4.01 14.12
N LEU A 130 -20.19 2.72 14.43
CA LEU A 130 -20.81 1.69 13.59
C LEU A 130 -22.33 1.83 13.62
N GLN A 131 -22.93 1.86 12.44
CA GLN A 131 -24.36 2.02 12.25
C GLN A 131 -24.89 0.89 11.36
N PRO A 132 -26.04 0.28 11.73
CA PRO A 132 -26.68 -0.71 10.89
C PRO A 132 -27.04 -0.14 9.52
N GLN A 133 -26.64 -0.84 8.46
CA GLN A 133 -26.93 -0.44 7.09
C GLN A 133 -28.19 -1.13 6.58
N LYS A 134 -29.08 -0.33 5.99
CA LYS A 134 -30.41 -0.77 5.54
C LYS A 134 -30.64 -0.65 4.03
N SER A 135 -29.84 0.18 3.34
CA SER A 135 -29.99 0.45 1.92
C SER A 135 -28.77 -0.02 1.15
N TYR A 136 -28.99 -0.70 0.04
CA TYR A 136 -27.94 -1.34 -0.73
C TYR A 136 -28.28 -1.30 -2.22
N GLY A 137 -27.29 -0.94 -3.04
CA GLY A 137 -27.35 -1.06 -4.49
C GLY A 137 -26.84 -2.43 -4.92
N LEU A 138 -27.59 -3.12 -5.79
CA LEU A 138 -27.11 -4.36 -6.40
C LEU A 138 -25.98 -4.04 -7.37
N VAL A 139 -24.80 -4.61 -7.13
CA VAL A 139 -23.63 -4.46 -8.00
C VAL A 139 -23.60 -5.59 -9.03
N TRP A 140 -23.83 -6.82 -8.57
CA TRP A 140 -23.79 -8.01 -9.42
C TRP A 140 -24.61 -9.15 -8.81
N SER A 141 -25.14 -10.04 -9.65
CA SER A 141 -25.76 -11.29 -9.21
C SER A 141 -25.63 -12.39 -10.25
N SER A 142 -25.55 -13.64 -9.81
CA SER A 142 -25.59 -14.83 -10.66
C SER A 142 -26.99 -15.17 -11.21
N LYS A 143 -27.97 -14.24 -11.10
CA LYS A 143 -29.37 -14.52 -11.46
C LYS A 143 -29.47 -14.85 -12.94
N GLY A 144 -30.04 -16.02 -13.25
CA GLY A 144 -30.20 -16.48 -14.63
C GLY A 144 -29.00 -17.24 -15.18
N GLU A 145 -27.94 -17.44 -14.37
CA GLU A 145 -26.86 -18.37 -14.69
C GLU A 145 -27.22 -19.80 -14.29
N ALA A 146 -26.65 -20.79 -15.00
CA ALA A 146 -26.91 -22.21 -14.76
C ALA A 146 -26.18 -22.79 -13.53
N SER A 147 -25.59 -21.94 -12.68
CA SER A 147 -24.91 -22.33 -11.44
C SER A 147 -25.91 -22.92 -10.44
N ARG A 148 -25.48 -23.95 -9.71
CA ARG A 148 -26.28 -24.55 -8.63
C ARG A 148 -26.38 -23.66 -7.40
N ASP A 149 -25.34 -22.87 -7.14
CA ASP A 149 -25.26 -21.97 -5.99
C ASP A 149 -25.35 -20.52 -6.47
N GLU A 150 -26.32 -19.79 -5.92
CA GLU A 150 -26.56 -18.38 -6.22
C GLU A 150 -25.64 -17.48 -5.40
N LEU A 151 -25.24 -16.36 -6.00
CA LEU A 151 -24.39 -15.35 -5.38
C LEU A 151 -24.85 -13.95 -5.78
N SER A 152 -24.86 -13.01 -4.84
CA SER A 152 -25.06 -11.60 -5.12
C SER A 152 -24.10 -10.71 -4.35
N VAL A 153 -23.70 -9.61 -4.98
CA VAL A 153 -22.77 -8.61 -4.45
C VAL A 153 -23.45 -7.26 -4.41
N TRP A 154 -23.30 -6.56 -3.29
CA TRP A 154 -24.06 -5.35 -2.97
C TRP A 154 -23.14 -4.24 -2.45
N ALA A 155 -23.32 -3.02 -2.93
CA ALA A 155 -22.68 -1.84 -2.38
C ALA A 155 -23.60 -1.19 -1.33
N PRO A 156 -23.08 -0.72 -0.19
CA PRO A 156 -23.89 0.08 0.71
C PRO A 156 -24.22 1.42 0.05
N GLU A 157 -25.50 1.80 0.05
CA GLU A 157 -25.89 3.16 -0.28
C GLU A 157 -25.58 4.06 0.92
N VAL A 158 -24.36 4.59 0.93
CA VAL A 158 -23.94 5.65 1.83
C VAL A 158 -24.35 6.98 1.19
N GLU A 159 -25.13 7.81 1.89
CA GLU A 159 -25.62 9.10 1.37
C GLU A 159 -24.43 9.99 0.96
N GLY A 160 -24.11 9.97 -0.34
CA GLY A 160 -22.90 10.59 -0.90
C GLY A 160 -22.84 10.67 -2.42
N SER A 161 -23.93 10.41 -3.15
CA SER A 161 -24.00 10.63 -4.61
C SER A 161 -25.10 11.59 -5.08
N GLY A 162 -25.90 12.18 -4.17
CA GLY A 162 -26.99 13.10 -4.57
C GLY A 162 -27.58 14.00 -3.47
N VAL A 163 -27.48 15.32 -3.71
CA VAL A 163 -28.31 16.51 -3.32
C VAL A 163 -28.78 16.75 -1.87
N LEU A 164 -28.73 15.83 -0.89
CA LEU A 164 -29.18 16.20 0.47
C LEU A 164 -28.45 15.49 1.61
N GLN A 165 -27.18 15.84 1.83
CA GLN A 165 -26.45 15.43 3.02
C GLN A 165 -27.04 16.07 4.30
N LYS A 166 -27.21 15.28 5.35
CA LYS A 166 -27.27 15.81 6.72
C LYS A 166 -25.91 16.40 7.04
N LYS A 167 -25.79 17.73 6.97
CA LYS A 167 -24.54 18.51 6.97
C LYS A 167 -23.58 18.32 8.17
N ALA A 168 -23.94 17.48 9.15
CA ALA A 168 -23.13 17.14 10.34
C ALA A 168 -22.67 15.67 10.38
N LYS A 169 -23.14 14.82 9.46
CA LYS A 169 -22.89 13.38 9.47
C LYS A 169 -22.53 12.87 8.08
N ALA A 170 -21.60 11.93 8.03
CA ALA A 170 -21.24 11.21 6.81
C ALA A 170 -21.10 9.72 7.12
N LYS A 171 -21.54 8.88 6.18
CA LYS A 171 -21.33 7.42 6.22
C LYS A 171 -20.31 7.03 5.16
N PHE A 172 -19.49 6.04 5.45
CA PHE A 172 -18.40 5.62 4.59
C PHE A 172 -18.55 4.15 4.18
N CYS A 173 -18.34 3.89 2.90
CA CYS A 173 -18.24 2.55 2.35
C CYS A 173 -16.84 2.00 2.68
N LEU A 174 -16.75 0.85 3.34
CA LEU A 174 -15.48 0.18 3.65
C LEU A 174 -15.25 -1.08 2.79
N GLY A 175 -16.16 -1.33 1.85
CA GLY A 175 -16.21 -2.51 1.00
C GLY A 175 -17.65 -2.90 0.67
N HIS A 176 -17.80 -3.82 -0.27
CA HIS A 176 -19.08 -4.41 -0.66
C HIS A 176 -19.45 -5.58 0.25
N TYR A 177 -20.69 -6.04 0.12
CA TYR A 177 -21.26 -7.16 0.87
C TYR A 177 -21.58 -8.28 -0.09
N VAL A 178 -21.43 -9.52 0.38
CA VAL A 178 -21.73 -10.72 -0.40
C VAL A 178 -22.77 -11.58 0.30
N VAL A 179 -23.70 -12.12 -0.49
CA VAL A 179 -24.77 -13.01 -0.02
C VAL A 179 -24.79 -14.26 -0.88
N GLY A 180 -24.75 -15.44 -0.26
CA GLY A 180 -25.08 -16.70 -0.93
C GLY A 180 -26.60 -16.77 -1.12
N GLY A 181 -27.06 -16.39 -2.32
CA GLY A 181 -28.46 -16.12 -2.65
C GLY A 181 -28.66 -14.76 -3.31
N LEU A 182 -29.90 -14.46 -3.68
CA LEU A 182 -30.29 -13.22 -4.37
C LEU A 182 -30.95 -12.17 -3.47
N ASP A 183 -31.15 -12.50 -2.21
CA ASP A 183 -31.80 -11.60 -1.25
C ASP A 183 -30.89 -10.44 -0.84
N ASN A 184 -31.50 -9.28 -0.61
CA ASN A 184 -30.80 -8.10 -0.10
C ASN A 184 -30.08 -8.40 1.23
N PRO A 185 -28.88 -7.86 1.49
CA PRO A 185 -28.12 -8.14 2.72
C PRO A 185 -28.89 -7.88 4.01
N SER A 186 -29.81 -6.91 4.02
CA SER A 186 -30.67 -6.61 5.18
C SER A 186 -31.66 -7.73 5.56
N LYS A 187 -31.97 -8.64 4.62
CA LYS A 187 -32.89 -9.76 4.80
C LYS A 187 -32.18 -11.10 4.89
N ALA A 188 -31.06 -11.24 4.17
CA ALA A 188 -30.35 -12.51 4.03
C ALA A 188 -29.46 -12.84 5.23
N SER A 189 -28.92 -11.83 5.92
CA SER A 189 -27.97 -12.05 7.00
C SER A 189 -28.63 -12.07 8.38
N ARG A 190 -28.21 -13.03 9.22
CA ARG A 190 -28.61 -13.06 10.65
C ARG A 190 -28.04 -11.88 11.44
N VAL A 191 -26.92 -11.34 10.97
CA VAL A 191 -26.27 -10.17 11.55
C VAL A 191 -26.39 -9.02 10.57
N THR A 192 -26.96 -7.91 11.02
CA THR A 192 -27.14 -6.73 10.15
C THR A 192 -25.77 -6.15 9.81
N PRO A 193 -25.42 -6.02 8.51
CA PRO A 193 -24.16 -5.42 8.13
C PRO A 193 -24.06 -3.97 8.60
N MET A 194 -22.87 -3.55 8.99
CA MET A 194 -22.61 -2.23 9.57
C MET A 194 -21.77 -1.37 8.62
N VAL A 195 -21.96 -0.05 8.70
CA VAL A 195 -21.13 0.97 8.06
C VAL A 195 -20.58 1.93 9.11
N LEU A 196 -19.48 2.60 8.80
CA LEU A 196 -18.89 3.61 9.69
C LEU A 196 -19.55 4.97 9.45
N GLU A 197 -20.12 5.56 10.49
CA GLU A 197 -20.65 6.94 10.51
C GLU A 197 -19.70 7.85 11.28
N VAL A 198 -19.36 8.99 10.67
CA VAL A 198 -18.68 10.11 11.29
C VAL A 198 -19.70 11.19 11.59
N THR A 199 -19.70 11.71 12.82
CA THR A 199 -20.58 12.79 13.26
C THR A 199 -19.75 13.90 13.89
N ASP A 200 -19.92 15.13 13.42
CA ASP A 200 -19.50 16.32 14.15
C ASP A 200 -20.57 16.66 15.20
N THR A 201 -20.26 16.40 16.48
CA THR A 201 -21.23 16.65 17.57
C THR A 201 -21.33 18.12 17.97
N SER A 202 -20.51 19.01 17.41
CA SER A 202 -20.64 20.45 17.64
C SER A 202 -21.86 21.05 16.94
N ILE A 203 -22.38 20.35 15.93
CA ILE A 203 -23.51 20.78 15.13
C ILE A 203 -24.80 20.16 15.71
N SER A 204 -25.50 20.94 16.53
CA SER A 204 -26.77 20.55 17.15
C SER A 204 -28.01 21.07 16.40
N MET A 205 -27.85 22.12 15.59
CA MET A 205 -28.94 22.79 14.88
C MET A 205 -29.04 22.33 13.42
N ALA A 206 -30.25 21.97 12.99
CA ALA A 206 -30.51 21.36 11.68
C ALA A 206 -30.12 22.21 10.45
N LEU A 207 -29.89 23.53 10.63
CA LEU A 207 -29.48 24.44 9.54
C LEU A 207 -27.96 24.61 9.41
N SER A 208 -27.17 24.20 10.40
CA SER A 208 -25.72 24.40 10.42
C SER A 208 -24.97 23.25 9.72
N SER A 209 -23.87 23.56 9.04
CA SER A 209 -22.94 22.58 8.46
C SER A 209 -21.67 22.49 9.27
N SER A 210 -21.10 21.29 9.33
CA SER A 210 -19.74 21.13 9.84
C SER A 210 -18.75 21.81 8.90
N GLU A 211 -17.88 22.64 9.47
CA GLU A 211 -16.77 23.26 8.74
C GLU A 211 -15.66 22.23 8.44
N TYR A 212 -15.50 21.22 9.30
CA TYR A 212 -14.33 20.33 9.30
C TYR A 212 -14.64 18.89 8.88
N LEU A 213 -15.89 18.50 8.68
CA LEU A 213 -16.26 17.10 8.38
C LEU A 213 -15.53 16.56 7.13
N SER A 214 -15.46 17.33 6.04
CA SER A 214 -14.73 16.91 4.83
C SER A 214 -13.25 16.75 5.11
N ALA A 215 -12.63 17.70 5.81
CA ALA A 215 -11.21 17.66 6.12
C ALA A 215 -10.85 16.48 7.04
N VAL A 216 -11.70 16.18 8.04
CA VAL A 216 -11.53 15.02 8.92
C VAL A 216 -11.71 13.71 8.15
N ALA A 217 -12.71 13.64 7.27
CA ALA A 217 -12.96 12.47 6.43
C ALA A 217 -11.81 12.19 5.46
N GLU A 218 -11.30 13.21 4.77
CA GLU A 218 -10.20 13.07 3.82
C GLU A 218 -8.89 12.62 4.49
N GLN A 219 -8.62 13.09 5.70
CA GLN A 219 -7.38 12.77 6.43
C GLN A 219 -7.44 11.42 7.16
N LEU A 220 -8.59 11.07 7.75
CA LEU A 220 -8.71 9.86 8.56
C LEU A 220 -9.41 8.70 7.85
N LEU A 221 -10.23 8.98 6.84
CA LEU A 221 -10.92 7.98 6.02
C LEU A 221 -10.61 8.17 4.52
N PRO A 222 -9.33 8.31 4.13
CA PRO A 222 -8.95 8.56 2.75
C PRO A 222 -9.41 7.42 1.83
N PRO A 223 -9.82 7.71 0.58
CA PRO A 223 -9.95 6.66 -0.40
C PRO A 223 -8.62 5.90 -0.62
N PRO A 224 -8.63 4.66 -1.12
CA PRO A 224 -7.41 3.96 -1.54
C PRO A 224 -6.65 4.73 -2.63
N LEU A 225 -5.38 4.39 -2.87
CA LEU A 225 -4.63 4.97 -4.01
C LEU A 225 -5.17 4.46 -5.33
N ARG A 226 -5.54 3.18 -5.35
CA ARG A 226 -6.07 2.43 -6.50
C ARG A 226 -6.61 1.09 -6.03
N PHE A 227 -7.03 0.29 -7.01
CA PHE A 227 -7.53 -1.06 -6.83
C PHE A 227 -6.66 -2.08 -7.58
N ARG A 228 -6.46 -3.26 -6.98
CA ARG A 228 -5.85 -4.43 -7.62
C ARG A 228 -6.91 -5.47 -7.92
N LEU A 229 -6.87 -6.04 -9.11
CA LEU A 229 -7.77 -7.14 -9.48
C LEU A 229 -7.40 -8.39 -8.70
N VAL A 230 -8.32 -8.91 -7.90
CA VAL A 230 -8.15 -10.15 -7.13
C VAL A 230 -8.61 -11.35 -7.94
N TRP A 231 -9.77 -11.22 -8.58
CA TRP A 231 -10.39 -12.29 -9.34
C TRP A 231 -11.43 -11.71 -10.29
N HIS A 232 -11.71 -12.43 -11.37
CA HIS A 232 -12.82 -12.13 -12.26
C HIS A 232 -13.36 -13.41 -12.92
N ASP A 233 -14.60 -13.31 -13.37
CA ASP A 233 -15.22 -14.26 -14.29
C ASP A 233 -15.97 -13.49 -15.36
N ASP A 234 -15.45 -13.56 -16.59
CA ASP A 234 -15.98 -12.97 -17.81
C ASP A 234 -16.51 -14.03 -18.78
N SER A 235 -16.58 -15.29 -18.34
CA SER A 235 -17.08 -16.41 -19.14
C SER A 235 -18.61 -16.53 -19.15
N THR A 236 -19.27 -15.85 -18.21
CA THR A 236 -20.73 -15.85 -18.02
C THR A 236 -21.40 -14.66 -18.71
N LYS A 237 -22.73 -14.64 -18.78
CA LYS A 237 -23.46 -13.51 -19.40
C LYS A 237 -23.39 -12.25 -18.55
N THR A 238 -23.14 -12.41 -17.25
CA THR A 238 -22.98 -11.33 -16.30
C THR A 238 -21.55 -11.38 -15.75
N PRO A 239 -20.59 -10.69 -16.38
CA PRO A 239 -19.22 -10.69 -15.91
C PRO A 239 -19.10 -10.01 -14.55
N ILE A 240 -18.13 -10.46 -13.74
CA ILE A 240 -17.80 -9.88 -12.44
C ILE A 240 -16.29 -9.75 -12.30
N TYR A 241 -15.85 -8.62 -11.77
CA TYR A 241 -14.46 -8.34 -11.43
C TYR A 241 -14.41 -7.90 -9.97
N VAL A 242 -13.53 -8.49 -9.18
CA VAL A 242 -13.38 -8.22 -7.75
C VAL A 242 -12.04 -7.60 -7.47
N TRP A 243 -12.06 -6.52 -6.70
CA TRP A 243 -10.92 -5.64 -6.52
C TRP A 243 -10.59 -5.44 -5.04
N ARG A 244 -9.30 -5.47 -4.73
CA ARG A 244 -8.74 -5.12 -3.43
C ARG A 244 -8.20 -3.70 -3.47
N ALA A 245 -8.57 -2.90 -2.49
CA ALA A 245 -8.02 -1.55 -2.33
C ALA A 245 -6.56 -1.57 -1.85
N VAL A 246 -5.73 -0.70 -2.44
CA VAL A 246 -4.37 -0.41 -1.95
C VAL A 246 -4.43 0.81 -1.03
N PRO A 247 -4.12 0.67 0.28
CA PRO A 247 -4.17 1.79 1.22
C PRO A 247 -3.19 2.91 0.84
N PRO A 248 -3.46 4.17 1.23
CA PRO A 248 -2.59 5.32 0.94
C PRO A 248 -1.23 5.34 1.64
N GLY A 249 -0.99 4.40 2.55
CA GLY A 249 0.30 4.24 3.22
C GLY A 249 0.22 3.22 4.35
N PRO A 250 1.34 2.95 5.03
CA PRO A 250 1.46 1.88 6.04
C PRO A 250 0.59 2.12 7.29
N ASN A 251 0.16 3.37 7.51
CA ASN A 251 -0.71 3.76 8.60
C ASN A 251 -2.20 3.49 8.34
N PHE A 252 -2.57 3.03 7.14
CA PHE A 252 -3.94 2.77 6.75
C PHE A 252 -4.14 1.31 6.35
N VAL A 253 -5.39 0.85 6.41
CA VAL A 253 -5.81 -0.48 5.99
C VAL A 253 -7.13 -0.41 5.24
N ALA A 254 -7.29 -1.27 4.22
CA ALA A 254 -8.55 -1.51 3.55
C ALA A 254 -9.21 -2.74 4.17
N LEU A 255 -10.43 -2.60 4.69
CA LEU A 255 -11.10 -3.68 5.44
C LEU A 255 -11.85 -4.66 4.54
N GLY A 256 -12.33 -4.22 3.39
CA GLY A 256 -13.11 -5.03 2.45
C GLY A 256 -12.67 -4.90 1.01
N MET A 257 -13.38 -5.60 0.13
CA MET A 257 -13.19 -5.55 -1.32
C MET A 257 -14.41 -4.95 -2.01
N VAL A 258 -14.23 -4.53 -3.26
CA VAL A 258 -15.31 -4.02 -4.12
C VAL A 258 -15.42 -4.88 -5.36
N ALA A 259 -16.56 -4.82 -6.05
CA ALA A 259 -16.78 -5.52 -7.31
C ALA A 259 -17.33 -4.57 -8.37
N THR A 260 -17.10 -4.90 -9.63
CA THR A 260 -17.63 -4.21 -10.81
C THR A 260 -18.16 -5.25 -11.81
N ALA A 261 -18.99 -4.77 -12.75
CA ALA A 261 -19.51 -5.58 -13.86
C ALA A 261 -18.69 -5.39 -15.16
N SER A 262 -17.56 -4.69 -15.08
CA SER A 262 -16.61 -4.46 -16.18
C SER A 262 -15.17 -4.62 -15.68
N ASP A 263 -14.26 -4.85 -16.61
CA ASP A 263 -12.81 -4.95 -16.38
C ASP A 263 -12.15 -3.61 -16.02
N GLU A 264 -12.91 -2.53 -16.01
CA GLU A 264 -12.49 -1.22 -15.55
C GLU A 264 -12.42 -1.18 -14.02
N ALA A 265 -11.28 -0.73 -13.49
CA ALA A 265 -11.10 -0.54 -12.06
C ALA A 265 -12.07 0.52 -11.53
N PRO A 266 -12.68 0.33 -10.35
CA PRO A 266 -13.60 1.31 -9.82
C PRO A 266 -12.87 2.60 -9.40
N PRO A 267 -13.54 3.77 -9.44
CA PRO A 267 -12.96 5.01 -8.93
C PRO A 267 -12.54 4.87 -7.46
N PRO A 268 -11.39 5.41 -7.02
CA PRO A 268 -10.94 5.33 -5.63
C PRO A 268 -11.99 5.74 -4.60
N GLU A 269 -12.84 6.70 -4.93
CA GLU A 269 -13.85 7.29 -4.05
C GLU A 269 -14.98 6.33 -3.66
N VAL A 270 -15.10 5.15 -4.30
CA VAL A 270 -16.17 4.18 -3.99
C VAL A 270 -16.01 3.53 -2.61
N MET A 271 -14.81 3.59 -2.00
CA MET A 271 -14.57 3.12 -0.64
C MET A 271 -13.51 3.95 0.08
N SER A 272 -13.48 3.84 1.41
CA SER A 272 -12.47 4.46 2.26
C SER A 272 -11.58 3.41 2.93
N CYS A 273 -10.31 3.74 3.08
CA CYS A 273 -9.41 3.10 4.01
C CYS A 273 -9.61 3.68 5.43
N VAL A 274 -9.14 2.95 6.44
CA VAL A 274 -9.20 3.38 7.84
C VAL A 274 -7.80 3.37 8.45
N PRO A 275 -7.53 4.16 9.50
CA PRO A 275 -6.27 4.13 10.21
C PRO A 275 -6.06 2.75 10.83
N LYS A 276 -4.90 2.15 10.58
CA LYS A 276 -4.53 0.81 11.05
C LYS A 276 -4.61 0.68 12.57
N ARG A 277 -4.39 1.77 13.31
CA ARG A 277 -4.49 1.81 14.78
C ARG A 277 -5.92 1.78 15.33
N TRP A 278 -6.94 1.92 14.48
CA TRP A 278 -8.34 1.67 14.85
C TRP A 278 -8.74 0.21 14.62
N CYS A 279 -7.80 -0.61 14.13
CA CYS A 279 -8.08 -1.97 13.70
C CYS A 279 -7.33 -2.98 14.55
N THR A 280 -7.97 -4.13 14.74
CA THR A 280 -7.38 -5.34 15.30
C THR A 280 -7.57 -6.50 14.34
N ARG A 281 -6.73 -7.52 14.48
CA ARG A 281 -6.88 -8.78 13.75
C ARG A 281 -8.20 -9.43 14.14
N GLU A 282 -8.91 -9.92 13.15
CA GLU A 282 -10.12 -10.69 13.39
C GLU A 282 -9.74 -12.15 13.70
N THR A 283 -10.12 -12.61 14.89
CA THR A 283 -9.88 -13.99 15.35
C THR A 283 -10.96 -14.96 14.88
N ASP A 284 -12.14 -14.43 14.56
CA ASP A 284 -13.25 -15.22 14.06
C ASP A 284 -12.99 -15.60 12.60
N ARG A 285 -13.18 -16.87 12.26
CA ARG A 285 -12.99 -17.32 10.87
C ARG A 285 -14.04 -16.68 9.96
N PRO A 286 -13.65 -16.14 8.79
CA PRO A 286 -14.59 -15.67 7.79
C PRO A 286 -15.58 -16.76 7.41
N LYS A 287 -16.84 -16.38 7.21
CA LYS A 287 -17.89 -17.31 6.81
C LYS A 287 -17.88 -17.46 5.29
N CYS A 288 -17.79 -18.68 4.79
CA CYS A 288 -17.91 -18.92 3.35
C CYS A 288 -19.34 -18.58 2.89
N ALA A 289 -19.47 -17.66 1.94
CA ALA A 289 -20.73 -17.30 1.30
C ALA A 289 -20.97 -18.12 0.04
N TRP A 290 -19.90 -18.40 -0.74
CA TRP A 290 -19.98 -19.14 -1.99
C TRP A 290 -18.60 -19.69 -2.40
N LYS A 291 -18.57 -20.82 -3.10
CA LYS A 291 -17.38 -21.36 -3.78
C LYS A 291 -17.80 -21.89 -5.14
N ASP A 292 -16.93 -21.77 -6.13
CA ASP A 292 -17.20 -22.37 -7.43
C ASP A 292 -17.07 -23.90 -7.35
N ALA A 293 -17.88 -24.62 -8.13
CA ALA A 293 -17.93 -26.08 -8.10
C ALA A 293 -16.77 -26.78 -8.86
N GLY A 294 -15.66 -26.08 -9.11
CA GLY A 294 -14.51 -26.61 -9.86
C GLY A 294 -14.75 -26.71 -11.37
N GLY A 295 -15.40 -25.68 -11.94
CA GLY A 295 -15.62 -25.59 -13.38
C GLY A 295 -14.36 -25.26 -14.18
N ALA A 296 -14.48 -25.08 -15.50
CA ALA A 296 -13.36 -24.71 -16.37
C ALA A 296 -12.88 -23.26 -16.19
N GLY A 297 -13.54 -22.47 -15.34
CA GLY A 297 -13.19 -21.10 -15.02
C GLY A 297 -12.06 -21.00 -13.97
N ARG A 298 -11.70 -19.76 -13.61
CA ARG A 298 -10.74 -19.51 -12.53
C ARG A 298 -11.40 -19.84 -11.19
N PRO A 299 -10.85 -20.74 -10.36
CA PRO A 299 -11.48 -21.11 -9.11
C PRO A 299 -11.51 -19.90 -8.17
N ALA A 300 -12.60 -19.76 -7.42
CA ALA A 300 -12.78 -18.70 -6.45
C ALA A 300 -13.73 -19.06 -5.33
N SER A 301 -13.55 -18.36 -4.23
CA SER A 301 -14.47 -18.39 -3.11
C SER A 301 -14.69 -17.00 -2.55
N PHE A 302 -15.94 -16.75 -2.16
CA PHE A 302 -16.39 -15.51 -1.56
C PHE A 302 -16.74 -15.76 -0.11
N TRP A 303 -16.27 -14.86 0.73
CA TRP A 303 -16.35 -14.94 2.17
C TRP A 303 -16.90 -13.65 2.73
N THR A 304 -17.59 -13.77 3.85
CA THR A 304 -17.99 -12.64 4.69
C THR A 304 -16.99 -12.53 5.83
N ALA A 305 -16.22 -11.44 5.86
CA ALA A 305 -15.41 -11.03 7.01
C ALA A 305 -16.33 -10.91 8.24
N GLY A 306 -15.77 -11.11 9.44
CA GLY A 306 -16.49 -11.51 10.66
C GLY A 306 -17.49 -10.49 11.23
N SER A 307 -17.76 -10.63 12.52
CA SER A 307 -19.12 -10.45 13.07
C SER A 307 -19.74 -9.05 12.94
N GLN A 308 -18.95 -7.98 12.85
CA GLN A 308 -19.49 -6.61 12.92
C GLN A 308 -19.75 -5.99 11.54
N LEU A 309 -18.74 -5.95 10.67
CA LEU A 309 -18.85 -5.25 9.39
C LEU A 309 -19.40 -6.12 8.27
N GLN A 310 -19.23 -7.45 8.32
CA GLN A 310 -19.76 -8.37 7.29
C GLN A 310 -19.29 -8.06 5.85
N LEU A 311 -18.06 -7.52 5.69
CA LEU A 311 -17.52 -7.13 4.38
C LEU A 311 -17.16 -8.35 3.53
N MET A 312 -17.26 -8.19 2.21
CA MET A 312 -16.85 -9.21 1.25
C MET A 312 -15.33 -9.34 1.19
N LEU A 313 -14.87 -10.59 1.22
CA LEU A 313 -13.52 -11.01 0.87
C LEU A 313 -13.60 -12.08 -0.21
N ALA A 314 -12.94 -11.86 -1.34
CA ALA A 314 -12.80 -12.86 -2.39
C ALA A 314 -11.35 -13.36 -2.44
N VAL A 315 -11.18 -14.62 -2.79
CA VAL A 315 -9.87 -15.24 -2.97
C VAL A 315 -9.90 -16.14 -4.19
N GLN A 316 -8.77 -16.20 -4.89
CA GLN A 316 -8.55 -17.19 -5.93
C GLN A 316 -8.33 -18.55 -5.26
N GLY A 317 -9.10 -19.55 -5.68
CA GLY A 317 -9.15 -20.86 -5.03
C GLY A 317 -10.23 -20.95 -3.95
N HIS A 318 -10.16 -22.02 -3.15
CA HIS A 318 -11.21 -22.41 -2.20
C HIS A 318 -10.82 -22.28 -0.73
N ASP A 319 -9.57 -21.95 -0.46
CA ASP A 319 -9.06 -21.77 0.89
C ASP A 319 -9.59 -20.44 1.48
N PRO A 320 -9.77 -20.35 2.80
CA PRO A 320 -10.21 -19.11 3.43
C PRO A 320 -9.20 -17.97 3.21
N PRO A 321 -9.66 -16.70 3.27
CA PRO A 321 -8.76 -15.55 3.25
C PRO A 321 -7.69 -15.67 4.33
N GLN A 322 -6.46 -15.28 3.98
CA GLN A 322 -5.35 -15.29 4.91
C GLN A 322 -5.62 -14.38 6.11
N GLU A 323 -5.09 -14.73 7.28
CA GLU A 323 -5.30 -13.97 8.52
C GLU A 323 -4.80 -12.52 8.39
N GLU A 324 -3.81 -12.27 7.52
CA GLU A 324 -3.28 -10.94 7.24
C GLU A 324 -4.29 -10.01 6.56
N GLN A 325 -5.36 -10.56 5.99
CA GLN A 325 -6.40 -9.81 5.28
C GLN A 325 -7.64 -9.58 6.16
N CYS A 326 -7.74 -10.27 7.29
CA CYS A 326 -8.89 -10.25 8.18
C CYS A 326 -8.70 -9.20 9.28
N TRP A 327 -9.25 -8.01 9.04
CA TRP A 327 -9.23 -6.87 9.96
C TRP A 327 -10.64 -6.49 10.40
N LYS A 328 -10.76 -6.07 11.65
CA LYS A 328 -11.97 -5.44 12.18
C LYS A 328 -11.65 -4.12 12.87
N LEU A 329 -12.65 -3.27 13.04
CA LEU A 329 -12.51 -2.10 13.91
C LEU A 329 -12.50 -2.56 15.38
N SER A 330 -11.60 -1.97 16.17
CA SER A 330 -11.41 -2.35 17.56
C SER A 330 -12.56 -1.90 18.47
N GLU A 331 -13.24 -0.82 18.09
CA GLU A 331 -14.34 -0.23 18.83
C GLU A 331 -15.53 -0.01 17.90
N GLU A 332 -16.74 -0.07 18.45
CA GLU A 332 -17.97 0.23 17.69
C GLU A 332 -18.36 1.71 17.77
N ARG A 333 -17.82 2.44 18.75
CA ARG A 333 -18.09 3.86 18.97
C ARG A 333 -16.99 4.53 19.79
N TRP A 334 -16.42 5.60 19.25
CA TRP A 334 -15.39 6.38 19.93
C TRP A 334 -15.43 7.86 19.52
N PHE A 335 -14.69 8.71 20.24
CA PHE A 335 -14.40 10.08 19.86
C PHE A 335 -12.93 10.19 19.45
N LEU A 336 -12.58 11.18 18.62
CA LEU A 336 -11.19 11.41 18.29
C LEU A 336 -10.38 11.88 19.49
N GLU A 337 -9.20 11.31 19.61
CA GLU A 337 -8.16 11.73 20.54
C GLU A 337 -7.01 12.32 19.73
N PRO A 338 -6.96 13.66 19.54
CA PRO A 338 -5.99 14.29 18.64
C PRO A 338 -4.55 13.89 18.96
N GLN A 339 -4.20 13.80 20.24
CA GLN A 339 -2.87 13.40 20.71
C GLN A 339 -2.43 12.02 20.19
N LYS A 340 -3.37 11.12 19.86
CA LYS A 340 -3.11 9.79 19.31
C LYS A 340 -3.09 9.77 17.78
N LEU A 341 -3.25 10.90 17.09
CA LEU A 341 -3.44 10.98 15.63
C LEU A 341 -2.63 12.11 14.97
N MET A 342 -1.72 12.76 15.71
CA MET A 342 -0.94 13.91 15.22
C MET A 342 -0.06 13.61 14.00
N ASP A 343 0.31 12.33 13.80
CA ASP A 343 1.09 11.86 12.65
C ASP A 343 0.24 11.61 11.39
N LEU A 344 -1.09 11.56 11.52
CA LEU A 344 -2.03 11.35 10.42
C LEU A 344 -2.76 12.62 10.00
N LEU A 345 -2.71 13.66 10.83
CA LEU A 345 -3.47 14.89 10.64
C LEU A 345 -2.54 16.02 10.20
N GLU A 346 -3.00 16.82 9.24
CA GLU A 346 -2.30 18.05 8.85
C GLU A 346 -2.33 19.05 10.01
N GLN A 347 -1.15 19.53 10.37
CA GLN A 347 -0.97 20.40 11.52
C GLN A 347 -1.27 21.85 11.14
N VAL A 348 -1.93 22.57 12.05
CA VAL A 348 -2.06 24.03 11.92
C VAL A 348 -0.66 24.59 12.09
N PRO A 349 -0.14 25.40 11.14
CA PRO A 349 1.14 26.07 11.33
C PRO A 349 1.07 26.87 12.63
N GLU A 350 1.99 26.60 13.56
CA GLU A 350 2.12 27.46 14.74
C GLU A 350 2.42 28.88 14.24
N SER A 351 1.48 29.80 14.43
CA SER A 351 1.75 31.22 14.23
C SER A 351 2.97 31.58 15.07
N PRO A 352 4.01 32.25 14.51
CA PRO A 352 5.17 32.63 15.30
C PRO A 352 4.67 33.51 16.45
N SER A 353 4.64 32.93 17.65
CA SER A 353 4.35 33.68 18.85
C SER A 353 5.40 34.78 18.94
N LEU A 354 4.92 36.02 19.11
CA LEU A 354 5.75 37.17 19.46
C LEU A 354 6.47 36.84 20.76
N ARG A 355 7.63 36.20 20.67
CA ARG A 355 8.62 36.23 21.74
C ARG A 355 9.11 37.67 21.79
N GLU A 356 8.71 38.34 22.85
CA GLU A 356 9.33 39.58 23.29
C GLU A 356 10.86 39.42 23.25
N SER A 357 11.50 40.21 22.40
CA SER A 357 12.90 40.56 22.54
C SER A 357 13.02 41.99 22.03
N SER A 358 12.83 42.91 22.96
CA SER A 358 13.38 44.25 22.88
C SER A 358 14.86 44.19 22.52
N SER A 359 15.24 44.61 21.32
CA SER A 359 16.49 45.35 21.08
C SER A 359 16.60 45.84 19.63
N SER A 360 16.67 47.17 19.56
CA SER A 360 17.27 48.02 18.52
C SER A 360 17.05 47.70 17.04
N LEU A 361 16.21 48.54 16.45
CA LEU A 361 16.45 49.28 15.20
C LEU A 361 17.91 49.25 14.72
N ARG A 362 18.12 48.73 13.50
CA ARG A 362 18.90 49.44 12.46
C ARG A 362 18.52 48.89 11.09
N ALA A 363 17.84 49.74 10.34
CA ALA A 363 17.64 49.59 8.92
C ALA A 363 18.97 49.82 8.17
N SER A 364 19.20 49.03 7.13
CA SER A 364 20.02 49.46 5.98
C SER A 364 19.54 48.72 4.74
N SER A 365 19.11 49.52 3.77
CA SER A 365 18.67 49.18 2.44
C SER A 365 19.83 48.75 1.55
N ALA A 366 19.57 47.84 0.61
CA ALA A 366 20.09 47.93 -0.76
C ALA A 366 19.27 47.03 -1.68
N ALA A 367 18.72 47.65 -2.72
CA ALA A 367 18.14 47.00 -3.89
C ALA A 367 19.22 46.83 -4.95
N ASP A 368 19.19 45.73 -5.71
CA ASP A 368 19.50 45.63 -7.15
C ASP A 368 19.29 44.18 -7.60
N GLN A 369 18.30 43.90 -8.46
CA GLN A 369 18.31 43.92 -9.93
C GLN A 369 18.74 42.60 -10.60
N SER A 370 17.72 41.92 -11.13
CA SER A 370 17.59 41.30 -12.46
C SER A 370 18.70 40.41 -13.05
N SER A 371 18.26 39.17 -13.35
CA SER A 371 18.45 38.39 -14.60
C SER A 371 19.85 38.10 -15.14
N ILE A 372 20.17 36.81 -15.36
CA ILE A 372 20.85 36.32 -16.57
C ILE A 372 20.70 34.78 -16.68
N LEU A 373 20.09 34.39 -17.81
CA LEU A 373 20.30 33.23 -18.67
C LEU A 373 20.72 31.85 -18.11
N ASN A 374 19.79 30.93 -18.33
CA ASN A 374 19.94 29.57 -18.87
C ASN A 374 21.33 29.27 -19.50
N SER A 375 22.07 28.33 -18.90
CA SER A 375 23.07 27.52 -19.60
C SER A 375 23.15 26.14 -18.95
N GLY A 376 23.06 25.10 -19.79
CA GLY A 376 23.04 23.71 -19.36
C GLY A 376 24.35 23.32 -18.68
N GLY A 377 24.25 22.98 -17.39
CA GLY A 377 25.32 22.30 -16.65
C GLY A 377 25.11 20.80 -16.73
N GLY A 378 26.03 20.09 -17.39
CA GLY A 378 26.21 18.66 -17.16
C GLY A 378 26.52 18.37 -15.67
N PRO A 379 26.37 17.11 -15.23
CA PRO A 379 26.50 16.78 -13.82
C PRO A 379 27.90 17.15 -13.27
N PRO A 380 27.98 17.52 -11.98
CA PRO A 380 29.27 17.78 -11.33
C PRO A 380 30.14 16.52 -11.35
N PRO A 381 31.48 16.67 -11.43
CA PRO A 381 32.37 15.52 -11.54
C PRO A 381 32.35 14.73 -10.22
N LEU A 382 32.10 13.42 -10.33
CA LEU A 382 32.31 12.48 -9.24
C LEU A 382 33.82 12.34 -8.95
N PRO A 383 34.21 12.04 -7.69
CA PRO A 383 35.61 11.82 -7.35
C PRO A 383 36.22 10.69 -8.20
N PRO A 384 37.50 10.81 -8.60
CA PRO A 384 38.13 9.85 -9.49
C PRO A 384 38.30 8.48 -8.83
N LEU A 385 38.13 7.43 -9.64
CA LEU A 385 38.40 6.03 -9.29
C LEU A 385 39.83 5.89 -8.78
N GLN A 386 40.00 5.52 -7.50
CA GLN A 386 41.32 5.08 -7.03
C GLN A 386 41.58 3.65 -7.54
N PRO A 387 42.71 3.38 -8.21
CA PRO A 387 43.07 2.03 -8.58
C PRO A 387 43.34 1.20 -7.33
N GLY A 388 42.66 0.06 -7.20
CA GLY A 388 42.84 -0.88 -6.10
C GLY A 388 44.29 -1.35 -6.01
N ASN A 389 44.92 -1.09 -4.86
CA ASN A 389 46.25 -1.61 -4.56
C ASN A 389 46.16 -3.12 -4.27
N ASN A 390 46.44 -3.91 -5.30
CA ASN A 390 46.90 -5.29 -5.13
C ASN A 390 48.35 -5.26 -4.60
N ALA A 391 48.53 -5.32 -3.28
CA ALA A 391 49.81 -5.65 -2.67
C ALA A 391 49.76 -7.09 -2.15
N ARG A 392 50.33 -8.00 -2.94
CA ARG A 392 50.82 -9.30 -2.47
C ARG A 392 51.82 -9.06 -1.33
N THR A 393 51.63 -9.75 -0.21
CA THR A 393 52.75 -10.15 0.65
C THR A 393 52.66 -11.66 0.85
N SER A 394 53.71 -12.35 0.40
CA SER A 394 53.93 -13.78 0.52
C SER A 394 55.25 -14.00 1.26
N SER A 395 55.22 -14.74 2.36
CA SER A 395 56.35 -15.52 2.93
C SER A 395 55.88 -16.14 4.25
N SER A 396 55.54 -17.43 4.34
CA SER A 396 56.37 -18.65 4.29
C SER A 396 56.96 -19.04 5.66
N GLN A 397 56.53 -20.19 6.20
CA GLN A 397 57.23 -21.15 7.08
C GLN A 397 56.19 -22.19 7.57
N SER A 398 56.43 -23.48 7.79
CA SER A 398 57.18 -24.56 7.14
C SER A 398 56.93 -25.83 7.98
N LEU A 399 56.61 -26.98 7.34
CA LEU A 399 56.87 -28.38 7.78
C LEU A 399 56.11 -28.87 9.06
N SER A 400 55.67 -30.12 9.26
CA SER A 400 55.92 -31.44 8.65
C SER A 400 54.96 -32.51 9.23
N SER A 401 54.58 -33.49 8.38
CA SER A 401 54.32 -34.93 8.60
C SER A 401 53.78 -35.48 9.95
N SER A 402 52.73 -36.32 9.87
CA SER A 402 52.78 -37.71 10.35
C SER A 402 51.65 -38.57 9.75
N LEU A 403 52.05 -39.71 9.21
CA LEU A 403 51.22 -40.86 8.81
C LEU A 403 51.29 -41.90 9.93
N ALA A 404 50.14 -42.46 10.32
CA ALA A 404 49.92 -43.89 10.60
C ALA A 404 48.47 -44.09 11.08
N ASN A 405 47.79 -45.24 11.03
CA ASN A 405 47.72 -46.46 10.21
C ASN A 405 46.81 -47.42 11.03
N SER A 406 46.00 -48.26 10.36
CA SER A 406 45.44 -49.53 10.90
C SER A 406 44.30 -49.42 11.95
N SER A 407 43.25 -50.25 12.04
CA SER A 407 42.86 -51.58 11.50
C SER A 407 41.33 -51.73 11.71
N ARG A 408 40.48 -52.18 10.77
CA ARG A 408 40.08 -53.55 10.36
C ARG A 408 39.37 -54.44 11.40
N ALA A 409 38.23 -55.00 10.94
CA ALA A 409 37.52 -56.24 11.33
C ALA A 409 36.52 -56.13 12.51
N SER A 410 35.36 -56.80 12.58
CA SER A 410 34.71 -57.90 11.80
C SER A 410 33.24 -58.00 12.28
N LEU A 411 32.25 -58.13 11.40
CA LEU A 411 31.47 -59.37 11.10
C LEU A 411 30.84 -60.12 12.30
N SER A 412 29.50 -60.14 12.33
CA SER A 412 28.60 -61.32 12.54
C SER A 412 27.20 -60.81 12.89
N GLY A 413 26.06 -61.26 12.36
CA GLY A 413 25.73 -62.37 11.47
C GLY A 413 24.20 -62.53 11.47
N CYS A 414 23.68 -63.21 10.44
CA CYS A 414 22.42 -63.98 10.34
C CYS A 414 21.11 -63.36 10.86
N GLY A 415 19.96 -63.43 10.20
CA GLY A 415 19.44 -64.19 9.07
C GLY A 415 17.94 -63.84 9.00
N GLY A 416 17.32 -63.73 7.84
CA GLY A 416 16.57 -64.86 7.30
C GLY A 416 15.30 -64.34 6.62
N CYS A 417 15.01 -64.92 5.46
CA CYS A 417 13.90 -64.62 4.56
C CYS A 417 12.57 -65.23 5.01
N GLY A 418 11.50 -64.77 4.35
CA GLY A 418 10.20 -65.45 4.22
C GLY A 418 9.07 -64.65 4.88
N GLY A 419 7.96 -64.30 4.24
CA GLY A 419 7.34 -64.78 3.01
C GLY A 419 5.82 -64.85 3.25
N CYS A 420 5.04 -64.31 2.30
CA CYS A 420 3.64 -64.62 1.97
C CYS A 420 2.50 -64.49 3.01
N GLY A 421 1.46 -63.75 2.60
CA GLY A 421 0.08 -64.25 2.56
C GLY A 421 -0.86 -63.78 3.67
N GLY A 422 -1.96 -63.14 3.26
CA GLY A 422 -3.10 -62.78 4.11
C GLY A 422 -3.85 -61.58 3.58
#